data_AF-A0A960MX09-F1
#
_entry.id   AF-A0A960MX09-F1
#
_cell.length_a   1.000
_cell.length_b   1.000
_cell.length_c   1.000
_cell.angle_alpha   90.00
_cell.angle_beta   90.00
_cell.angle_gamma   90.00
#
_symmetry.space_group_name_H-M   'P 1'
#
loop_
_entity.id
_entity.type
_entity.pdbx_description
1 polymer ?
#
loop_
_entity_poly.entity_id
_entity_poly.type
_entity_poly.pdbx_seq_one_letter_code
_entity_poly.pdbx_strand_id
1 'polypeptide(L)'
;DRCTASLDFRETPELAAAGGALGKLGALLPRHGWAESIGVKATVDTRPLDTDVADPFVQKLLALGARPVGAPWFCDAAWLSEVGGIPAVACGPGNIAQAHTEDEWLAVADLEAGVDFYRRFLESL
;
A
#
# COMPACT_ATOMS: atom_id res chain seq x y z
N ASP A 1 13.66 -35.25 4.59
CA ASP A 1 12.22 -35.19 4.90
C ASP A 1 11.68 -33.77 5.16
N ARG A 2 12.43 -32.69 4.84
CA ARG A 2 11.96 -31.30 4.99
C ARG A 2 11.38 -30.75 3.69
N CYS A 3 10.31 -29.96 3.79
CA CYS A 3 9.75 -29.15 2.71
C CYS A 3 9.70 -27.67 3.14
N THR A 4 9.85 -26.75 2.18
CA THR A 4 9.69 -25.31 2.38
C THR A 4 8.71 -24.78 1.34
N ALA A 5 7.80 -23.90 1.76
CA ALA A 5 6.92 -23.16 0.88
C ALA A 5 6.96 -21.67 1.25
N SER A 6 6.67 -20.83 0.27
CA SER A 6 6.53 -19.38 0.46
C SER A 6 5.06 -19.00 0.28
N LEU A 7 4.59 -18.11 1.16
CA LEU A 7 3.24 -17.53 1.10
C LEU A 7 3.39 -16.02 1.04
N ASP A 8 2.73 -15.39 0.06
CA ASP A 8 2.62 -13.93 -0.04
C ASP A 8 1.22 -13.53 0.44
N PHE A 9 1.18 -12.55 1.33
CA PHE A 9 -0.08 -11.96 1.81
C PHE A 9 -0.07 -10.47 1.49
N ARG A 10 -1.16 -10.01 0.86
CA ARG A 10 -1.44 -8.58 0.74
C ARG A 10 -2.30 -8.18 1.93
N GLU A 11 -1.67 -7.55 2.92
CA GLU A 11 -2.37 -7.12 4.11
C GLU A 11 -3.24 -5.90 3.83
N THR A 12 -4.51 -5.97 4.22
CA THR A 12 -5.40 -4.79 4.26
C THR A 12 -5.26 -4.10 5.61
N PRO A 13 -5.69 -2.83 5.74
CA PRO A 13 -5.70 -2.13 7.03
C PRO A 13 -6.40 -2.93 8.14
N GLU A 14 -7.52 -3.59 7.84
CA GLU A 14 -8.25 -4.41 8.81
C GLU A 14 -7.47 -5.66 9.23
N LEU A 15 -6.76 -6.32 8.31
CA LEU A 15 -5.93 -7.47 8.64
C LEU A 15 -4.73 -7.06 9.49
N ALA A 16 -4.06 -5.97 9.13
CA ALA A 16 -2.95 -5.41 9.89
C ALA A 16 -3.40 -5.02 11.31
N ALA A 17 -4.53 -4.34 11.45
CA ALA A 17 -5.13 -4.00 12.75
C ALA A 17 -5.49 -5.25 13.58
N ALA A 18 -5.80 -6.37 12.92
CA ALA A 18 -6.12 -7.63 13.57
C ALA A 18 -4.90 -8.53 13.87
N GLY A 19 -3.67 -7.97 13.78
CA GLY A 19 -2.41 -8.64 14.11
C GLY A 19 -1.61 -9.15 12.91
N GLY A 20 -2.00 -8.80 11.69
CA GLY A 20 -1.33 -9.20 10.45
C GLY A 20 -1.37 -10.70 10.17
N ALA A 21 -0.86 -11.11 9.02
CA ALA A 21 -0.80 -12.51 8.59
C ALA A 21 0.02 -13.36 9.57
N LEU A 22 1.15 -12.84 10.06
CA LEU A 22 2.00 -13.54 11.03
C LEU A 22 1.27 -13.79 12.35
N GLY A 23 0.55 -12.80 12.88
CA GLY A 23 -0.25 -12.97 14.10
C GLY A 23 -1.37 -13.99 13.90
N LYS A 24 -2.03 -14.01 12.73
CA LYS A 24 -3.03 -15.03 12.39
C LYS A 24 -2.42 -16.42 12.31
N LEU A 25 -1.26 -16.59 11.66
CA LEU A 25 -0.55 -17.86 11.58
C LEU A 25 -0.12 -18.36 12.97
N GLY A 26 0.41 -17.46 13.80
CA GLY A 26 0.77 -17.77 15.19
C GLY A 26 -0.40 -18.26 16.03
N ALA A 27 -1.62 -17.79 15.76
CA ALA A 27 -2.84 -18.29 16.42
C ALA A 27 -3.39 -19.57 15.78
N LEU A 28 -3.21 -19.76 14.46
CA LEU A 28 -3.75 -20.89 13.70
C LEU A 28 -2.96 -22.18 13.95
N LEU A 29 -1.62 -22.14 13.90
CA LEU A 29 -0.79 -23.34 13.99
C LEU A 29 -0.98 -24.13 15.28
N PRO A 30 -1.04 -23.52 16.49
CA PRO A 30 -1.30 -24.25 17.72
C PRO A 30 -2.69 -24.89 17.76
N ARG A 31 -3.71 -24.23 17.20
CA ARG A 31 -5.09 -24.75 17.14
C ARG A 31 -5.20 -26.06 16.36
N HIS A 32 -4.29 -26.28 15.42
CA HIS A 32 -4.22 -27.51 14.62
C HIS A 32 -3.11 -28.47 15.08
N GLY A 33 -2.37 -28.15 16.16
CA GLY A 33 -1.28 -28.99 16.65
C GLY A 33 -0.02 -28.97 15.75
N TRP A 34 0.17 -27.93 14.95
CA TRP A 34 1.28 -27.82 13.98
C TRP A 34 2.45 -26.94 14.45
N ALA A 35 2.36 -26.35 15.64
CA ALA A 35 3.35 -25.40 16.15
C ALA A 35 4.79 -25.98 16.22
N GLU A 36 4.93 -27.27 16.53
CA GLU A 36 6.24 -27.95 16.60
C GLU A 36 6.73 -28.45 15.24
N SER A 37 5.84 -28.54 14.23
CA SER A 37 6.13 -29.11 12.91
C SER A 37 6.36 -28.07 11.82
N ILE A 38 5.83 -26.85 12.00
CA ILE A 38 5.89 -25.77 11.01
C ILE A 38 6.57 -24.55 11.62
N GLY A 39 7.77 -24.24 11.12
CA GLY A 39 8.43 -22.96 11.39
C GLY A 39 7.96 -21.88 10.41
N VAL A 40 7.56 -20.72 10.93
CA VAL A 40 7.21 -19.54 10.11
C VAL A 40 8.31 -18.50 10.24
N LYS A 41 8.78 -17.98 9.11
CA LYS A 41 9.72 -16.88 9.04
C LYS A 41 9.18 -15.81 8.10
N ALA A 42 9.02 -14.60 8.61
CA ALA A 42 8.74 -13.43 7.79
C ALA A 42 9.96 -13.09 6.93
N THR A 43 9.75 -12.92 5.63
CA THR A 43 10.80 -12.48 4.70
C THR A 43 10.75 -10.99 4.44
N VAL A 44 9.54 -10.45 4.31
CA VAL A 44 9.24 -9.01 4.22
C VAL A 44 7.96 -8.81 5.00
N ASP A 45 7.91 -7.77 5.82
CA ASP A 45 6.73 -7.35 6.55
C ASP A 45 6.62 -5.84 6.42
N THR A 46 5.54 -5.37 5.80
CA THR A 46 5.25 -3.95 5.57
C THR A 46 3.79 -3.73 5.86
N ARG A 47 3.49 -2.70 6.64
CA ARG A 47 2.10 -2.30 6.89
C ARG A 47 1.45 -1.76 5.61
N PRO A 48 0.12 -1.92 5.49
CA PRO A 48 -0.63 -1.23 4.46
C PRO A 48 -0.47 0.29 4.62
N LEU A 49 -0.37 0.99 3.49
CA LEU A 49 -0.43 2.44 3.47
C LEU A 49 -1.88 2.88 3.70
N ASP A 50 -2.16 3.39 4.89
CA ASP A 50 -3.51 3.80 5.33
C ASP A 50 -3.48 5.18 6.00
N THR A 51 -3.22 6.20 5.20
CA THR A 51 -3.20 7.59 5.68
C THR A 51 -4.63 8.07 5.92
N ASP A 52 -4.89 8.61 7.11
CA ASP A 52 -6.21 9.13 7.49
C ASP A 52 -6.69 10.17 6.47
N VAL A 53 -7.90 9.97 5.95
CA VAL A 53 -8.52 10.92 5.03
C VAL A 53 -8.73 12.30 5.65
N ALA A 54 -8.82 12.39 6.99
CA ALA A 54 -8.90 13.64 7.73
C ALA A 54 -7.56 14.40 7.82
N ASP A 55 -6.45 13.83 7.36
CA ASP A 55 -5.15 14.50 7.33
C ASP A 55 -5.23 15.83 6.52
N PRO A 56 -4.66 16.94 7.01
CA PRO A 56 -4.75 18.24 6.33
C PRO A 56 -4.21 18.24 4.90
N PHE A 57 -3.16 17.48 4.60
CA PHE A 57 -2.61 17.39 3.24
C PHE A 57 -3.52 16.57 2.34
N VAL A 58 -4.12 15.49 2.87
CA VAL A 58 -5.14 14.72 2.14
C VAL A 58 -6.35 15.59 1.82
N GLN A 59 -6.85 16.37 2.79
CA GLN A 59 -7.97 17.29 2.56
C GLN A 59 -7.70 18.32 1.46
N LYS A 60 -6.46 18.85 1.37
CA LYS A 60 -6.06 19.73 0.26
C LYS A 60 -6.10 19.02 -1.10
N LEU A 61 -5.63 17.77 -1.18
CA LEU A 61 -5.71 16.96 -2.40
C LEU A 61 -7.16 16.72 -2.83
N LEU A 62 -8.06 16.42 -1.87
CA LEU A 62 -9.48 16.23 -2.12
C LEU A 62 -10.14 17.51 -2.67
N ALA A 63 -9.81 18.67 -2.11
CA ALA A 63 -10.31 19.96 -2.58
C ALA A 63 -9.91 20.27 -4.05
N LEU A 64 -8.81 19.67 -4.53
CA LEU A 64 -8.34 19.79 -5.91
C LEU A 64 -8.91 18.73 -6.86
N GLY A 65 -9.80 17.87 -6.36
CA GLY A 65 -10.51 16.86 -7.16
C GLY A 65 -9.94 15.45 -7.07
N ALA A 66 -8.93 15.20 -6.22
CA ALA A 66 -8.49 13.83 -5.94
C ALA A 66 -9.61 13.04 -5.25
N ARG A 67 -9.55 11.71 -5.36
CA ARG A 67 -10.49 10.79 -4.72
C ARG A 67 -9.72 9.71 -3.96
N PRO A 68 -10.07 9.40 -2.70
CA PRO A 68 -9.49 8.27 -2.01
C PRO A 68 -9.85 6.97 -2.73
N VAL A 69 -8.86 6.11 -2.93
CA VAL A 69 -9.04 4.78 -3.52
C VAL A 69 -8.18 3.77 -2.78
N GLY A 70 -8.68 2.54 -2.67
CA GLY A 70 -7.85 1.40 -2.30
C GLY A 70 -7.07 0.90 -3.51
N ALA A 71 -5.82 0.52 -3.29
CA ALA A 71 -4.92 0.02 -4.32
C ALA A 71 -4.36 -1.35 -3.92
N PRO A 72 -4.59 -2.43 -4.70
CA PRO A 72 -4.11 -3.77 -4.37
C PRO A 72 -2.65 -3.99 -4.78
N TRP A 73 -1.80 -2.99 -4.55
CA TRP A 73 -0.37 -2.99 -4.89
C TRP A 73 0.45 -2.24 -3.85
N PHE A 74 1.76 -2.42 -3.91
CA PHE A 74 2.71 -1.81 -3.00
C PHE A 74 3.41 -0.61 -3.64
N CYS A 75 3.77 0.40 -2.84
CA CYS A 75 4.71 1.45 -3.23
C CYS A 75 5.53 1.91 -2.01
N ASP A 76 6.67 2.55 -2.26
CA ASP A 76 7.62 2.97 -1.22
C ASP A 76 7.03 3.95 -0.19
N ALA A 77 5.90 4.59 -0.49
CA ALA A 77 5.18 5.42 0.48
C ALA A 77 4.76 4.65 1.74
N ALA A 78 4.54 3.33 1.65
CA ALA A 78 4.29 2.48 2.82
C ALA A 78 5.47 2.51 3.82
N TRP A 79 6.71 2.48 3.32
CA TRP A 79 7.89 2.59 4.18
C TRP A 79 8.08 4.00 4.76
N LEU A 80 7.81 5.04 3.96
CA LEU A 80 7.85 6.43 4.45
C LEU A 80 6.86 6.65 5.59
N SER A 81 5.67 6.04 5.49
CA SER A 81 4.66 6.08 6.53
C SER A 81 5.06 5.27 7.76
N GLU A 82 5.37 3.98 7.58
CA GLU A 82 5.62 3.08 8.70
C GLU A 82 6.92 3.40 9.45
N VAL A 83 8.03 3.55 8.72
CA VAL A 83 9.36 3.75 9.33
C VAL A 83 9.65 5.23 9.52
N GLY A 84 9.25 6.06 8.56
CA GLY A 84 9.47 7.51 8.63
C GLY A 84 8.48 8.24 9.54
N GLY A 85 7.32 7.66 9.83
CA GLY A 85 6.24 8.35 10.54
C GLY A 85 5.67 9.53 9.74
N ILE A 86 5.87 9.54 8.42
CA ILE A 86 5.47 10.62 7.52
C ILE A 86 4.16 10.23 6.84
N PRO A 87 3.05 10.97 7.05
CA PRO A 87 1.82 10.76 6.30
C PRO A 87 2.10 10.79 4.79
N ALA A 88 1.68 9.75 4.07
CA ALA A 88 2.04 9.59 2.67
C ALA A 88 0.85 9.07 1.85
N VAL A 89 0.77 9.49 0.59
CA VAL A 89 -0.22 9.02 -0.37
C VAL A 89 0.45 8.74 -1.70
N ALA A 90 -0.06 7.74 -2.42
CA ALA A 90 0.27 7.55 -3.82
C ALA A 90 -0.81 8.24 -4.67
N CYS A 91 -0.41 9.23 -5.45
CA CYS A 91 -1.28 10.00 -6.33
C CYS A 91 -0.48 10.37 -7.57
N GLY A 92 -1.05 10.21 -8.75
CA GLY A 92 -0.38 10.52 -10.02
C GLY A 92 -1.34 10.39 -11.22
N PRO A 93 -0.93 10.89 -12.40
CA PRO A 93 -1.74 10.83 -13.61
C PRO A 93 -1.74 9.43 -14.25
N GLY A 94 -2.68 9.22 -15.19
CA GLY A 94 -2.78 7.99 -15.98
C GLY A 94 -3.67 6.92 -15.35
N ASN A 95 -3.50 5.68 -15.81
CA ASN A 95 -4.28 4.54 -15.35
C ASN A 95 -3.35 3.39 -14.94
N ILE A 96 -3.51 2.90 -13.71
CA ILE A 96 -2.70 1.80 -13.19
C ILE A 96 -2.81 0.52 -14.02
N ALA A 97 -3.90 0.32 -14.75
CA ALA A 97 -4.06 -0.83 -15.64
C ALA A 97 -3.04 -0.85 -16.80
N GLN A 98 -2.39 0.28 -17.11
CA GLN A 98 -1.35 0.40 -18.14
C GLN A 98 0.06 0.14 -17.57
N ALA A 99 0.24 0.21 -16.24
CA ALA A 99 1.55 0.04 -15.63
C ALA A 99 2.03 -1.42 -15.79
N HIS A 100 3.31 -1.60 -16.14
CA HIS A 100 3.95 -2.90 -16.34
C HIS A 100 3.31 -3.78 -17.43
N THR A 101 2.62 -3.18 -18.40
CA THR A 101 2.17 -3.88 -19.60
C THR A 101 3.19 -3.75 -20.73
N GLU A 102 3.05 -4.57 -21.78
CA GLU A 102 3.73 -4.28 -23.05
C GLU A 102 3.30 -2.90 -23.56
N ASP A 103 4.23 -2.19 -24.21
CA ASP A 103 4.02 -0.84 -24.74
C ASP A 103 3.46 0.15 -23.71
N GLU A 104 3.96 0.14 -22.47
CA GLU A 104 3.59 1.11 -21.43
C GLU A 104 3.70 2.57 -21.94
N TRP A 105 2.62 3.34 -21.74
CA TRP A 105 2.54 4.73 -22.20
C TRP A 105 1.67 5.58 -21.25
N LEU A 106 1.81 6.90 -21.39
CA LEU A 106 0.96 7.89 -20.73
C LEU A 106 0.53 8.92 -21.78
N ALA A 107 -0.75 9.31 -21.78
CA ALA A 107 -1.21 10.38 -22.67
C ALA A 107 -0.49 11.69 -22.31
N VAL A 108 -0.04 12.43 -23.32
CA VAL A 108 0.56 13.76 -23.09
C VAL A 108 -0.42 14.67 -22.32
N ALA A 109 -1.71 14.60 -22.63
CA ALA A 109 -2.75 15.33 -21.92
C ALA A 109 -2.87 14.92 -20.44
N ASP A 110 -2.70 13.64 -20.09
CA ASP A 110 -2.72 13.17 -18.69
C ASP A 110 -1.48 13.67 -17.94
N LEU A 111 -0.32 13.69 -18.60
CA LEU A 111 0.90 14.25 -18.05
C LEU A 111 0.73 15.75 -17.75
N GLU A 112 0.23 16.52 -18.72
CA GLU A 112 -0.04 17.96 -18.55
C GLU A 112 -1.06 18.21 -17.42
N ALA A 113 -2.14 17.43 -17.37
CA ALA A 113 -3.12 17.52 -16.29
C ALA A 113 -2.50 17.18 -14.91
N GLY A 114 -1.59 16.21 -14.85
CA GLY A 114 -0.84 15.86 -13.65
C GLY A 114 0.07 16.99 -13.18
N VAL A 115 0.81 17.64 -14.11
CA VAL A 115 1.63 18.81 -13.80
C VAL A 115 0.77 19.95 -13.23
N ASP A 116 -0.36 20.24 -13.87
CA ASP A 116 -1.29 21.26 -13.42
C ASP A 116 -1.92 20.93 -12.05
N PHE A 117 -2.17 19.65 -11.78
CA PHE A 117 -2.64 19.19 -10.48
C PHE A 117 -1.59 19.43 -9.38
N TYR A 118 -0.35 18.96 -9.57
CA TYR A 118 0.70 19.15 -8.57
C TYR A 118 1.05 20.61 -8.34
N ARG A 119 1.09 21.43 -9.41
CA ARG A 119 1.30 22.87 -9.29
C ARG A 119 0.25 23.52 -8.39
N ARG A 120 -1.03 23.27 -8.64
CA ARG A 120 -2.12 23.79 -7.79
C ARG A 120 -2.04 23.27 -6.36
N PHE A 121 -1.62 22.02 -6.17
CA PHE A 121 -1.40 21.48 -4.83
C PHE A 121 -0.30 22.22 -4.08
N LEU A 122 0.86 22.41 -4.70
CA LEU A 122 1.99 23.13 -4.12
C LEU A 122 1.66 24.60 -3.85
N GLU A 123 0.93 25.27 -4.75
CA GLU A 123 0.43 26.64 -4.56
C GLU A 123 -0.59 26.75 -3.42
N SER A 124 -1.25 25.64 -3.05
CA SER A 124 -2.23 25.60 -1.96
C SER A 124 -1.64 25.31 -0.59
N LEU A 125 -0.36 24.94 -0.49
CA LEU A 125 0.30 24.61 0.78
C LEU A 125 0.52 25.86 1.63
#